data_AF-A0A2N2A9W3-F1
#
_entry.id   AF-A0A2N2A9W3-F1
#
_cell.length_a   1.000
_cell.length_b   1.000
_cell.length_c   1.000
_cell.angle_alpha   90.00
_cell.angle_beta   90.00
_cell.angle_gamma   90.00
#
_symmetry.space_group_name_H-M   'P 1'
#
loop_
_entity.id
_entity.type
_entity.pdbx_description
1 polymer ?
#
loop_
_entity_poly.entity_id
_entity_poly.type
_entity_poly.pdbx_seq_one_letter_code
_entity_poly.pdbx_strand_id
1 'polypeptide(L)' 'MKKLLFLIIVVLLAGVWFGINIARDKPLLSNPFEEKSLRDKAKDTAKDLYQESKEAIKKSLD' A
#
# COMPACT_ATOMS: atom_id res chain seq x y z
N MET A 1 -32.94 -13.77 -7.13
CA MET A 1 -32.28 -13.65 -5.81
C MET A 1 -30.83 -14.14 -5.83
N LYS A 2 -30.56 -15.44 -6.02
CA LYS A 2 -29.17 -15.99 -5.94
C LYS A 2 -28.16 -15.32 -6.90
N LYS A 3 -28.57 -15.06 -8.15
CA LYS A 3 -27.72 -14.37 -9.15
C LYS A 3 -27.39 -12.91 -8.78
N LEU A 4 -28.34 -12.22 -8.15
CA LEU A 4 -28.15 -10.83 -7.70
C LEU A 4 -27.16 -10.77 -6.54
N LEU A 5 -27.32 -11.66 -5.56
CA LEU A 5 -26.36 -11.80 -4.45
C LEU A 5 -24.96 -12.12 -4.96
N PHE A 6 -24.85 -13.02 -5.93
CA PHE A 6 -23.56 -13.34 -6.56
C PHE A 6 -22.91 -12.11 -7.21
N LEU A 7 -23.65 -11.34 -8.00
CA LEU A 7 -23.14 -10.11 -8.61
C LEU A 7 -22.67 -9.08 -7.59
N ILE A 8 -23.43 -8.90 -6.51
CA ILE A 8 -23.07 -7.98 -5.42
C ILE A 8 -21.74 -8.41 -4.80
N ILE A 9 -21.57 -9.71 -4.51
CA ILE A 9 -20.33 -10.24 -3.94
C ILE A 9 -19.15 -10.01 -4.90
N VAL A 10 -19.33 -10.27 -6.19
CA VAL A 10 -18.26 -10.07 -7.19
C VAL A 10 -17.85 -8.60 -7.27
N VAL A 11 -18.80 -7.67 -7.31
CA VAL A 11 -18.51 -6.22 -7.35
C VAL A 11 -17.81 -5.77 -6.07
N LEU A 12 -18.23 -6.25 -4.90
CA LEU A 12 -17.59 -5.94 -3.63
C LEU A 12 -16.13 -6.44 -3.60
N LEU A 13 -15.90 -7.69 -3.99
CA LEU A 13 -14.55 -8.27 -4.03
C LEU A 13 -13.65 -7.52 -5.01
N ALA A 14 -14.16 -7.20 -6.21
CA ALA A 14 -13.44 -6.40 -7.19
C ALA A 14 -13.13 -5.00 -6.64
N GLY A 15 -14.12 -4.32 -6.07
CA GLY A 15 -13.95 -2.99 -5.48
C GLY A 15 -12.91 -2.96 -4.36
N VAL A 16 -12.92 -3.94 -3.46
CA VAL A 16 -11.90 -4.08 -2.40
C VAL A 16 -10.52 -4.33 -2.99
N TRP A 17 -10.41 -5.20 -4.00
CA TRP A 17 -9.13 -5.49 -4.66
C TRP A 17 -8.51 -4.24 -5.28
N PHE A 18 -9.27 -3.54 -6.13
CA PHE A 18 -8.81 -2.33 -6.79
C PHE A 18 -8.54 -1.20 -5.77
N GLY A 19 -9.42 -1.05 -4.77
CA GLY A 19 -9.25 -0.03 -3.72
C GLY A 19 -7.95 -0.20 -2.93
N ILE A 20 -7.60 -1.43 -2.54
CA ILE A 20 -6.35 -1.70 -1.82
C ILE A 20 -5.13 -1.42 -2.70
N ASN A 21 -5.15 -1.83 -3.98
CA ASN A 21 -4.02 -1.58 -4.88
C ASN A 21 -3.81 -0.09 -5.14
N ILE A 22 -4.89 0.68 -5.34
CA ILE A 22 -4.82 2.15 -5.48
C ILE A 22 -4.26 2.79 -4.20
N ALA A 23 -4.78 2.41 -3.03
CA ALA A 23 -4.33 2.96 -1.76
C ALA A 23 -2.86 2.65 -1.44
N ARG A 24 -2.34 1.53 -1.95
CA ARG A 24 -0.94 1.11 -1.78
C ARG A 24 -0.03 1.52 -2.93
N ASP A 25 -0.53 2.32 -3.88
CA ASP A 25 0.19 2.74 -5.10
C ASP A 25 0.83 1.54 -5.85
N LYS A 26 0.11 0.41 -5.88
CA LYS A 26 0.49 -0.82 -6.58
C LYS A 26 -0.31 -0.97 -7.88
N PRO A 27 0.21 -1.67 -8.90
CA PRO A 27 -0.54 -1.92 -10.12
C PRO A 27 -1.88 -2.59 -9.81
N LEU A 28 -2.95 -2.15 -10.49
CA LEU A 28 -4.35 -2.49 -10.17
C LEU A 28 -4.65 -3.99 -10.11
N LEU A 29 -3.94 -4.80 -10.90
CA LEU A 29 -4.13 -6.24 -11.01
C LEU A 29 -3.13 -7.05 -10.14
N SER A 30 -2.27 -6.38 -9.36
CA SER A 30 -1.36 -7.05 -8.42
C SER A 30 -2.16 -7.67 -7.27
N ASN A 31 -1.60 -8.66 -6.58
CA ASN A 31 -2.22 -9.22 -5.39
C ASN A 31 -2.23 -8.16 -4.26
N PRO A 32 -3.41 -7.62 -3.86
CA PRO A 32 -3.51 -6.56 -2.86
C PRO A 32 -3.13 -7.04 -1.45
N PHE A 33 -3.18 -8.36 -1.22
CA PHE A 33 -2.83 -9.00 0.05
C PHE A 33 -1.40 -9.55 0.08
N GLU A 34 -0.61 -9.32 -0.97
CA GLU A 34 0.79 -9.69 -0.98
C GLU A 34 1.56 -8.90 0.07
N GLU A 35 2.28 -9.61 0.95
CA GLU A 35 3.15 -9.00 1.94
C GLU A 35 4.23 -8.16 1.24
N LYS A 36 4.60 -7.02 1.85
CA LYS A 36 5.74 -6.24 1.38
C LYS A 36 6.97 -7.15 1.35
N SER A 37 7.63 -7.22 0.20
CA SER A 37 8.85 -8.00 0.08
C SER A 37 9.92 -7.46 1.04
N LEU A 38 10.90 -8.30 1.41
CA LEU A 38 12.03 -7.85 2.24
C LEU A 38 12.75 -6.63 1.64
N ARG A 39 12.76 -6.54 0.30
CA ARG A 39 13.34 -5.42 -0.44
C ARG A 39 12.52 -4.14 -0.26
N ASP A 40 11.20 -4.23 -0.28
CA ASP A 40 10.33 -3.07 -0.07
C ASP A 40 10.43 -2.56 1.37
N LYS A 41 10.49 -3.47 2.35
CA LYS A 41 10.72 -3.11 3.75
C LYS A 41 12.06 -2.40 3.95
N ALA A 42 13.14 -2.92 3.35
CA ALA A 42 14.45 -2.29 3.43
C ALA A 42 14.47 -0.89 2.78
N LYS A 43 13.75 -0.70 1.66
CA LYS A 43 13.63 0.59 0.98
C LYS A 43 12.88 1.62 1.82
N ASP A 44 11.80 1.21 2.49
CA ASP A 44 11.05 2.08 3.39
C ASP A 44 11.90 2.48 4.61
N THR A 45 12.57 1.53 5.26
CA THR A 45 13.47 1.84 6.40
C THR A 45 14.60 2.80 6.02
N ALA A 46 15.19 2.63 4.83
CA ALA A 46 16.22 3.56 4.35
C ALA A 46 15.67 4.98 4.10
N LYS A 47 14.43 5.08 3.60
CA LYS A 47 13.75 6.36 3.36
C LYS A 47 13.43 7.07 4.68
N ASP A 48 12.95 6.32 5.67
CA ASP A 48 12.64 6.85 7.01
C ASP A 48 13.92 7.36 7.70
N LEU A 49 14.99 6.55 7.69
CA LEU A 49 16.31 6.95 8.22
C LEU A 49 16.84 8.24 7.56
N TYR A 50 16.66 8.38 6.24
CA TYR A 50 17.09 9.56 5.52
C TYR A 50 16.28 10.81 5.93
N GLN A 51 14.96 10.67 6.11
CA GLN A 51 14.11 11.75 6.58
C GLN A 51 14.45 12.17 8.00
N GLU A 52 14.58 11.21 8.92
CA GLU A 52 14.99 11.48 10.31
C GLU A 52 16.35 12.17 10.38
N SER A 53 17.33 11.71 9.59
CA SER A 53 18.66 12.33 9.53
C SER A 53 18.57 13.77 9.06
N LYS A 54 17.74 14.05 8.04
CA LYS A 54 17.53 15.40 7.52
C LYS A 54 16.86 16.31 8.55
N GLU A 55 15.88 15.81 9.28
CA GLU A 55 15.22 16.56 10.36
C GLU A 55 16.16 16.83 11.53
N ALA A 56 16.98 15.85 11.94
CA ALA A 56 17.95 16.00 13.01
C ALA A 56 19.04 17.03 12.67
N ILE A 57 19.54 17.03 11.44
CA ILE A 57 20.49 18.04 10.94
C ILE A 57 19.83 19.42 10.96
N LYS A 58 18.60 19.54 10.46
CA LYS A 58 17.87 20.81 10.45
C LYS A 58 17.69 21.37 11.87
N LYS A 59 17.29 20.51 12.82
CA LYS A 59 17.10 20.87 14.23
C LYS A 59 18.41 21.21 14.95
N SER A 60 19.56 20.79 14.41
CA SER A 60 20.88 21.11 14.95
C SER A 60 21.47 22.39 14.35
N LEU A 61 20.88 22.92 13.26
CA LEU A 61 21.25 24.18 12.63
C LEU A 61 20.39 25.38 13.08
N ASP A 62 19.21 25.13 13.65
CA ASP A 62 18.33 26.12 14.31
C ASP A 62 18.68 26.25 15.81
#